data_AF-A0A4S8LWN1-F1
#
_entry.id   AF-A0A4S8LWN1-F1
#
_cell.length_a   1.000
_cell.length_b   1.000
_cell.length_c   1.000
_cell.angle_alpha   90.00
_cell.angle_beta   90.00
_cell.angle_gamma   90.00
#
_symmetry.space_group_name_H-M   'P 1'
#
loop_
_entity.id
_entity.type
_entity.pdbx_description
1 polymer ?
#
loop_
_entity_poly.entity_id
_entity_poly.type
_entity_poly.pdbx_seq_one_letter_code
_entity_poly.pdbx_strand_id
1 'polypeptide(L)'
;MTFVVITTISKALLISLIYAGAASALFECNKDQHAFPPTRGKFVVHYASIRDTDFNGLPWVRICRPNDGTWTDVQPLQVPCNNSPTSLSTGKTGLKHPLSVTNGNGCNAKSSNLDGASIAYNGQVAVLQASGGKCGDRDHGISCEFDLD
;
A
#
# COMPACT_ATOMS: atom_id res chain seq x y z
N MET A 1 14.27 -71.28 3.01
CA MET A 1 13.20 -70.44 3.60
C MET A 1 13.86 -69.22 4.18
N THR A 2 13.51 -68.06 3.63
CA THR A 2 14.12 -66.75 3.87
C THR A 2 13.27 -65.99 4.88
N PHE A 3 13.88 -65.34 5.87
CA PHE A 3 13.20 -64.36 6.71
C PHE A 3 13.99 -63.04 6.66
N VAL A 4 13.39 -62.03 6.04
CA VAL A 4 13.83 -60.64 6.09
C VAL A 4 12.89 -59.92 7.06
N VAL A 5 13.43 -59.34 8.13
CA VAL A 5 12.68 -58.48 9.06
C VAL A 5 12.78 -57.05 8.54
N ILE A 6 11.65 -56.48 8.13
CA ILE A 6 11.54 -55.06 7.75
C ILE A 6 10.95 -54.31 8.94
N THR A 7 11.77 -53.54 9.65
CA THR A 7 11.33 -52.64 10.71
C THR A 7 10.97 -51.28 10.11
N THR A 8 9.69 -50.96 10.05
CA THR A 8 9.18 -49.66 9.60
C THR A 8 9.36 -48.60 10.68
N ILE A 9 10.11 -47.53 10.39
CA ILE A 9 10.22 -46.34 11.24
C ILE A 9 9.11 -45.36 10.86
N SER A 10 8.11 -45.21 11.73
CA SER A 10 7.07 -44.19 11.59
C SER A 10 7.62 -42.81 11.97
N LYS A 11 7.90 -41.96 10.99
CA LYS A 11 8.20 -40.53 11.20
C LYS A 11 6.89 -39.79 11.48
N ALA A 12 6.68 -39.42 12.74
CA ALA A 12 5.63 -38.46 13.11
C ALA A 12 6.00 -37.07 12.56
N LEU A 13 5.21 -36.60 11.60
CA LEU A 13 5.33 -35.28 10.99
C LEU A 13 4.73 -34.25 11.96
N LEU A 14 5.58 -33.55 12.71
CA LEU A 14 5.20 -32.35 13.47
C LEU A 14 4.90 -31.22 12.50
N ILE A 15 3.62 -30.97 12.23
CA ILE A 15 3.17 -29.77 11.52
C ILE A 15 3.07 -28.65 12.57
N SER A 16 4.18 -27.92 12.74
CA SER A 16 4.14 -26.62 13.42
C SER A 16 3.46 -25.61 12.49
N LEU A 17 2.14 -25.45 12.64
CA LEU A 17 1.43 -24.28 12.12
C LEU A 17 1.81 -23.07 12.98
N ILE A 18 2.94 -22.45 12.64
CA ILE A 18 3.28 -21.11 13.11
C ILE A 18 2.42 -20.16 12.27
N TYR A 19 1.21 -19.87 12.74
CA TYR A 19 0.47 -18.70 12.26
C TYR A 19 1.19 -17.47 12.80
N ALA A 20 2.18 -17.00 12.05
CA ALA A 20 2.69 -15.65 12.23
C ALA A 20 1.54 -14.70 11.90
N GLY A 21 0.83 -14.24 12.93
CA GLY A 21 -0.01 -13.06 12.81
C GLY A 21 0.93 -11.92 12.45
N ALA A 22 1.03 -11.62 11.15
CA ALA A 22 1.78 -10.49 10.68
C ALA A 22 1.12 -9.25 11.27
N ALA A 23 1.77 -8.65 12.28
CA ALA A 23 1.59 -7.24 12.51
C ALA A 23 2.14 -6.56 11.25
N SER A 24 1.27 -6.34 10.26
CA SER A 24 1.62 -5.57 9.08
C SER A 24 1.90 -4.16 9.57
N ALA A 25 3.18 -3.83 9.76
CA ALA A 25 3.58 -2.46 10.04
C ALA A 25 3.07 -1.61 8.89
N LEU A 26 2.32 -0.55 9.21
CA LEU A 26 1.85 0.39 8.20
C LEU A 26 3.07 1.07 7.58
N PHE A 27 3.08 1.23 6.25
CA PHE A 27 4.10 1.96 5.50
C PHE A 27 4.54 3.25 6.21
N GLU A 28 5.84 3.44 6.36
CA GLU A 28 6.49 4.62 6.95
C GLU A 28 7.38 5.29 5.89
N CYS A 29 7.26 6.60 5.68
CA CYS A 29 7.96 7.22 4.55
C CYS A 29 9.48 7.14 4.67
N ASN A 30 10.05 7.30 5.86
CA ASN A 30 11.51 7.26 6.01
C ASN A 30 12.12 5.84 5.94
N LYS A 31 11.31 4.79 6.10
CA LYS A 31 11.77 3.39 6.06
C LYS A 31 11.44 2.71 4.74
N ASP A 32 10.23 2.96 4.25
CA ASP A 32 9.63 2.17 3.19
C ASP A 32 9.47 2.97 1.89
N GLN A 33 9.59 4.30 1.89
CA GLN A 33 9.56 5.07 0.63
C GLN A 33 10.91 5.03 -0.08
N HIS A 34 11.01 4.14 -1.06
CA HIS A 34 12.17 4.00 -1.94
C HIS A 34 11.83 4.10 -3.44
N ALA A 35 10.56 4.25 -3.80
CA ALA A 35 10.14 4.41 -5.20
C ALA A 35 10.56 5.77 -5.77
N PHE A 36 10.62 6.80 -4.92
CA PHE A 36 11.03 8.15 -5.30
C PHE A 36 11.94 8.77 -4.23
N PRO A 37 12.95 9.58 -4.61
CA PRO A 37 13.75 10.33 -3.66
C PRO A 37 13.00 11.59 -3.17
N PRO A 38 13.28 12.07 -1.93
CA PRO A 38 12.78 13.36 -1.46
C PRO A 38 13.19 14.50 -2.40
N THR A 39 12.22 15.09 -3.09
CA THR A 39 12.47 16.13 -4.10
C THR A 39 11.66 17.38 -3.80
N ARG A 40 12.33 18.52 -3.68
CA ARG A 40 11.68 19.81 -3.40
C ARG A 40 10.61 20.12 -4.46
N GLY A 41 9.46 20.59 -4.00
CA GLY A 41 8.32 20.92 -4.88
C GLY A 41 7.48 19.71 -5.28
N LYS A 42 7.78 18.51 -4.76
CA LYS A 42 7.02 17.28 -5.00
C LYS A 42 6.57 16.66 -3.69
N PHE A 43 5.67 15.70 -3.76
CA PHE A 43 5.31 14.82 -2.65
C PHE A 43 4.92 13.45 -3.18
N VAL A 44 4.93 12.46 -2.30
CA VAL A 44 4.55 11.09 -2.65
C VAL A 44 3.31 10.69 -1.88
N VAL A 45 2.39 9.99 -2.56
CA VAL A 45 1.26 9.32 -1.93
C VAL A 45 1.47 7.83 -2.07
N HIS A 46 1.53 7.14 -0.94
CA HIS A 46 1.42 5.69 -0.88
C HIS A 46 -0.05 5.32 -0.71
N TYR A 47 -0.57 4.45 -1.56
CA TYR A 47 -1.90 3.85 -1.45
C TYR A 47 -1.78 2.37 -1.17
N ALA A 48 -2.50 1.89 -0.16
CA ALA A 48 -2.61 0.48 0.15
C ALA A 48 -4.08 0.03 0.03
N SER A 49 -4.29 -1.04 -0.73
CA SER A 49 -5.59 -1.73 -0.79
C SER A 49 -5.81 -2.57 0.46
N ILE A 50 -7.07 -2.94 0.73
CA ILE A 50 -7.41 -3.86 1.84
C ILE A 50 -6.60 -5.16 1.75
N ARG A 51 -6.32 -5.64 0.54
CA ARG A 51 -5.55 -6.88 0.33
C ARG A 51 -4.08 -6.71 0.70
N ASP A 52 -3.49 -5.56 0.39
CA ASP A 52 -2.05 -5.35 0.60
C ASP A 52 -1.76 -5.12 2.08
N THR A 53 -2.45 -4.15 2.67
CA THR A 53 -2.44 -3.85 4.10
C THR A 53 -3.64 -2.96 4.39
N ASP A 54 -4.50 -3.33 5.34
CA ASP A 54 -5.66 -2.51 5.70
C ASP A 54 -5.40 -1.64 6.94
N PHE A 55 -6.18 -0.57 7.07
CA PHE A 55 -6.21 0.25 8.28
C PHE A 55 -7.65 0.31 8.80
N ASN A 56 -7.94 -0.53 9.80
CA ASN A 56 -9.29 -0.83 10.32
C ASN A 56 -10.26 -1.32 9.21
N GLY A 57 -9.82 -2.28 8.40
CA GLY A 57 -10.64 -2.92 7.36
C GLY A 57 -10.88 -2.06 6.12
N LEU A 58 -10.15 -0.96 5.95
CA LEU A 58 -10.29 -0.04 4.83
C LEU A 58 -8.97 0.15 4.08
N PRO A 59 -9.02 0.47 2.76
CA PRO A 59 -7.89 1.04 2.06
C PRO A 59 -7.50 2.36 2.73
N TRP A 60 -6.25 2.75 2.53
CA TRP A 60 -5.73 3.97 3.11
C TRP A 60 -4.62 4.56 2.26
N VAL A 61 -4.34 5.83 2.52
CA VAL A 61 -3.19 6.53 1.95
C VAL A 61 -2.28 7.08 3.03
N ARG A 62 -0.99 7.16 2.74
CA ARG A 62 -0.03 7.98 3.50
C ARG A 62 0.65 8.95 2.55
N ILE A 63 0.88 10.16 3.04
CA ILE A 63 1.51 11.24 2.27
C ILE A 63 2.90 11.48 2.85
N CYS A 64 3.89 11.42 1.99
CA CYS A 64 5.29 11.68 2.29
C CYS A 64 5.67 13.04 1.69
N ARG A 65 5.94 14.02 2.55
CA ARG A 65 6.35 15.36 2.13
C ARG A 65 7.86 15.51 2.32
N PRO A 66 8.62 15.98 1.33
CA PRO A 66 10.06 16.12 1.45
C PRO A 66 10.40 17.18 2.51
N ASN A 67 11.43 16.91 3.32
CA ASN A 67 11.95 17.79 4.35
C ASN A 67 13.47 17.59 4.48
N ASP A 68 14.27 18.50 3.93
CA ASP A 68 15.74 18.51 4.03
C ASP A 68 16.41 17.13 3.81
N GLY A 69 16.05 16.46 2.72
CA GLY A 69 16.59 15.14 2.37
C GLY A 69 15.96 13.95 3.10
N THR A 70 14.95 14.19 3.94
CA THR A 70 14.12 13.19 4.61
C THR A 70 12.65 13.34 4.20
N TRP A 71 11.78 12.49 4.74
CA TRP A 71 10.34 12.61 4.59
C TRP A 71 9.67 13.03 5.90
N THR A 72 8.66 13.88 5.79
CA THR A 72 7.68 14.16 6.85
C THR A 72 6.39 13.42 6.52
N ASP A 73 5.96 12.56 7.43
CA ASP A 73 4.80 11.71 7.28
C ASP A 73 3.53 12.44 7.71
N VAL A 74 2.46 12.20 6.96
CA VAL A 74 1.08 12.39 7.44
C VAL A 74 0.59 11.06 8.02
N GLN A 75 -0.17 11.10 9.11
CA GLN A 75 -0.82 9.89 9.64
C GLN A 75 -1.67 9.21 8.55
N PRO A 76 -1.75 7.86 8.52
CA PRO A 76 -2.58 7.14 7.57
C PRO A 76 -4.01 7.67 7.53
N LEU A 77 -4.49 7.95 6.31
CA LEU A 77 -5.83 8.45 6.06
C LEU A 77 -6.65 7.33 5.42
N GLN A 78 -7.70 6.89 6.11
CA GLN A 78 -8.63 5.90 5.56
C GLN A 78 -9.37 6.46 4.34
N VAL A 79 -9.58 5.60 3.37
CA VAL A 79 -10.36 5.88 2.17
C VAL A 79 -11.58 4.94 2.19
N PRO A 80 -12.79 5.44 2.50
CA PRO A 80 -13.97 4.61 2.57
C PRO A 80 -14.24 3.86 1.27
N CYS A 81 -14.73 2.62 1.39
CA CYS A 81 -15.16 1.84 0.25
C CYS A 81 -16.53 2.29 -0.23
N ASN A 82 -16.51 3.18 -1.22
CA ASN A 82 -17.68 3.71 -1.90
C ASN A 82 -17.44 3.70 -3.42
N ASN A 83 -18.52 3.93 -4.19
CA ASN A 83 -18.48 3.91 -5.66
C ASN A 83 -18.03 5.24 -6.28
N SER A 84 -17.63 6.21 -5.46
CA SER A 84 -17.31 7.58 -5.89
C SER A 84 -15.92 7.99 -5.42
N PRO A 85 -15.23 8.91 -6.10
CA PRO A 85 -13.97 9.43 -5.59
C PRO A 85 -14.14 10.03 -4.18
N THR A 86 -13.25 9.66 -3.27
CA THR A 86 -13.19 10.20 -1.91
C THR A 86 -12.24 11.38 -1.87
N SER A 87 -12.75 12.56 -1.49
CA SER A 87 -11.95 13.76 -1.30
C SER A 87 -11.38 13.84 0.12
N LEU A 88 -10.06 13.96 0.22
CA LEU A 88 -9.30 14.19 1.44
C LEU A 88 -8.91 15.67 1.49
N SER A 89 -9.42 16.38 2.49
CA SER A 89 -9.23 17.83 2.62
C SER A 89 -7.78 18.22 2.91
N THR A 90 -7.42 19.46 2.57
CA THR A 90 -6.11 20.06 2.85
C THR A 90 -5.76 20.05 4.34
N GLY A 91 -6.76 20.22 5.23
CA GLY A 91 -6.56 20.13 6.68
C GLY A 91 -6.14 18.75 7.18
N LYS A 92 -6.57 17.67 6.49
CA LYS A 92 -6.15 16.29 6.83
C LYS A 92 -4.82 15.93 6.20
N THR A 93 -4.59 16.38 4.97
CA THR A 93 -3.44 15.99 4.15
C THR A 93 -2.23 16.91 4.34
N GLY A 94 -2.44 18.13 4.84
CA GLY A 94 -1.40 19.16 4.90
C GLY A 94 -0.88 19.60 3.52
N LEU A 95 -1.64 19.34 2.45
CA LEU A 95 -1.34 19.74 1.06
C LEU A 95 -2.05 21.06 0.70
N LYS A 96 -1.63 21.69 -0.41
CA LYS A 96 -2.23 22.95 -0.90
C LYS A 96 -3.62 22.76 -1.51
N HIS A 97 -3.85 21.61 -2.16
CA HIS A 97 -5.12 21.25 -2.77
C HIS A 97 -5.69 19.95 -2.18
N PRO A 98 -7.01 19.71 -2.28
CA PRO A 98 -7.58 18.43 -1.89
C PRO A 98 -7.01 17.28 -2.72
N LEU A 99 -6.82 16.13 -2.08
CA LEU A 99 -6.44 14.89 -2.74
C LEU A 99 -7.71 14.06 -2.97
N SER A 100 -7.95 13.60 -4.18
CA SER A 100 -9.08 12.73 -4.50
C SER A 100 -8.59 11.31 -4.76
N VAL A 101 -9.21 10.31 -4.12
CA VAL A 101 -8.84 8.90 -4.25
C VAL A 101 -10.03 8.10 -4.78
N THR A 102 -9.82 7.39 -5.88
CA THR A 102 -10.77 6.40 -6.41
C THR A 102 -10.22 5.02 -6.11
N ASN A 103 -10.98 4.18 -5.39
CA ASN A 103 -10.47 2.89 -4.93
C ASN A 103 -10.36 1.85 -6.04
N GLY A 104 -11.22 1.89 -7.06
CA GLY A 104 -11.34 0.79 -8.02
C GLY A 104 -11.45 -0.56 -7.29
N ASN A 105 -10.61 -1.52 -7.68
CA ASN A 105 -10.52 -2.82 -7.03
C ASN A 105 -9.84 -2.83 -5.65
N GLY A 106 -9.33 -1.71 -5.13
CA GLY A 106 -8.62 -1.66 -3.85
C GLY A 106 -9.47 -1.94 -2.60
N CYS A 107 -10.80 -1.91 -2.74
CA CYS A 107 -11.76 -2.35 -1.73
C CYS A 107 -12.09 -3.85 -1.78
N ASN A 108 -11.58 -4.58 -2.77
CA ASN A 108 -11.82 -6.00 -2.92
C ASN A 108 -10.61 -6.79 -2.38
N ALA A 109 -10.75 -7.35 -1.18
CA ALA A 109 -9.71 -8.17 -0.55
C ALA A 109 -9.31 -9.41 -1.38
N LYS A 110 -10.12 -9.81 -2.35
CA LYS A 110 -9.83 -10.93 -3.28
C LYS A 110 -9.23 -10.49 -4.61
N SER A 111 -9.22 -9.19 -4.92
CA SER A 111 -8.65 -8.70 -6.18
C SER A 111 -7.14 -8.72 -6.12
N SER A 112 -6.49 -9.25 -7.15
CA SER A 112 -5.03 -9.22 -7.26
C SER A 112 -4.49 -7.89 -7.80
N ASN A 113 -5.34 -7.04 -8.38
CA ASN A 113 -4.96 -5.79 -9.06
C ASN A 113 -5.69 -4.56 -8.48
N LEU A 114 -5.34 -3.39 -9.03
CA LEU A 114 -5.93 -2.09 -8.68
C LEU A 114 -6.68 -1.47 -9.87
N ASP A 115 -7.36 -2.29 -10.67
CA ASP A 115 -8.11 -1.80 -11.83
C ASP A 115 -9.12 -0.71 -11.42
N GLY A 116 -9.15 0.38 -12.17
CA GLY A 116 -10.01 1.54 -11.90
C GLY A 116 -9.57 2.40 -10.71
N ALA A 117 -8.48 2.05 -10.02
CA ALA A 117 -7.98 2.85 -8.90
C ALA A 117 -7.10 4.01 -9.40
N SER A 118 -7.29 5.18 -8.81
CA SER A 118 -6.53 6.39 -9.17
C SER A 118 -6.47 7.39 -8.03
N ILE A 119 -5.47 8.26 -8.10
CA ILE A 119 -5.30 9.41 -7.20
C ILE A 119 -5.21 10.66 -8.05
N ALA A 120 -5.96 11.70 -7.70
CA ALA A 120 -5.94 12.98 -8.38
C ALA A 120 -5.59 14.12 -7.42
N TYR A 121 -4.75 15.05 -7.89
CA TYR A 121 -4.31 16.23 -7.15
C TYR A 121 -4.09 17.38 -8.12
N ASN A 122 -4.81 18.49 -7.93
CA ASN A 122 -4.62 19.72 -8.71
C ASN A 122 -4.50 19.51 -10.24
N GLY A 123 -5.42 18.74 -10.83
CA GLY A 123 -5.41 18.42 -12.27
C GLY A 123 -4.43 17.33 -12.68
N GLN A 124 -3.54 16.89 -11.80
CA GLN A 124 -2.69 15.71 -11.99
C GLN A 124 -3.48 14.45 -11.66
N VAL A 125 -3.28 13.38 -12.43
CA VAL A 125 -3.89 12.06 -12.19
C VAL A 125 -2.82 10.99 -12.25
N ALA A 126 -2.82 10.10 -11.26
CA ALA A 126 -2.01 8.90 -11.22
C ALA A 126 -2.94 7.67 -11.21
N VAL A 127 -2.79 6.79 -12.20
CA VAL A 127 -3.55 5.54 -12.31
C VAL A 127 -2.74 4.42 -11.66
N LEU A 128 -3.37 3.62 -10.80
CA LEU A 128 -2.65 2.68 -9.91
C LEU A 128 -2.56 1.25 -10.48
N GLN A 129 -3.11 1.02 -11.67
CA GLN A 129 -3.31 -0.31 -12.24
C GLN A 129 -2.01 -0.99 -12.70
N ALA A 130 -0.98 -0.22 -13.04
CA ALA A 130 0.33 -0.72 -13.46
C ALA A 130 1.45 0.25 -13.07
N SER A 131 2.65 -0.29 -12.89
CA SER A 131 3.89 0.47 -12.78
C SER A 131 4.11 1.30 -14.04
N GLY A 132 4.41 2.59 -13.89
CA GLY A 132 4.65 3.49 -15.01
C GLY A 132 4.03 4.87 -14.83
N GLY A 133 4.60 5.87 -15.52
CA GLY A 133 4.17 7.26 -15.40
C GLY A 133 4.53 7.85 -14.03
N LYS A 134 3.52 8.28 -13.27
CA LYS A 134 3.69 8.92 -11.94
C LYS A 134 3.86 7.91 -10.79
N CYS A 135 3.69 6.62 -11.03
CA CYS A 135 3.71 5.59 -9.98
C CYS A 135 4.89 4.63 -10.16
N GLY A 136 5.49 4.24 -9.02
CA GLY A 136 6.49 3.19 -8.96
C GLY A 136 5.87 1.79 -9.00
N ASP A 137 6.69 0.79 -8.71
CA ASP A 137 6.24 -0.60 -8.62
C ASP A 137 5.35 -0.81 -7.39
N ARG A 138 4.48 -1.82 -7.47
CA ARG A 138 3.60 -2.20 -6.36
C ARG A 138 4.35 -3.11 -5.39
N ASP A 139 4.57 -2.63 -4.18
CA ASP A 139 5.16 -3.35 -3.06
C ASP A 139 4.35 -3.05 -1.79
N HIS A 140 3.52 -4.01 -1.36
CA HIS A 140 2.57 -3.85 -0.25
C HIS A 140 1.67 -2.60 -0.32
N GLY A 141 1.42 -2.14 -1.54
CA GLY A 141 0.78 -0.88 -1.89
C GLY A 141 1.49 -0.26 -3.09
N ILE A 142 1.16 0.96 -3.46
CA ILE A 142 1.77 1.65 -4.59
C ILE A 142 2.05 3.10 -4.23
N SER A 143 3.26 3.56 -4.55
CA SER A 143 3.68 4.93 -4.34
C SER A 143 3.58 5.71 -5.65
N CYS A 144 3.02 6.92 -5.61
CA CYS A 144 2.95 7.81 -6.76
C CYS A 144 3.40 9.24 -6.40
N GLU A 145 4.15 9.87 -7.30
CA GLU A 145 4.71 11.21 -7.14
C GLU A 145 3.84 12.28 -7.82
N PHE A 146 3.65 13.38 -7.09
CA PHE A 146 2.91 14.55 -7.54
C PHE A 146 3.73 15.82 -7.35
N ASP A 147 3.51 16.78 -8.23
CA ASP A 147 4.02 18.13 -8.05
C ASP A 147 3.13 18.85 -7.02
N LEU A 148 3.73 19.64 -6.13
CA LEU A 148 3.04 20.25 -4.99
C LEU A 148 2.19 21.47 -5.39
N ASP A 149 2.49 22.07 -6.53
CA ASP A 149 1.89 23.31 -7.04
C ASP A 149 0.59 23.12 -7.82
#